data_AF-A0A2P9CT69-F1
#
_entry.id   AF-A0A2P9CT69-F1
#
_cell.length_a   1.000
_cell.length_b   1.000
_cell.length_c   1.000
_cell.angle_alpha   90.00
_cell.angle_beta   90.00
_cell.angle_gamma   90.00
#
_symmetry.space_group_name_H-M   'P 1'
#
loop_
_entity.id
_entity.type
_entity.pdbx_description
1 polymer ?
#
loop_
_entity_poly.entity_id
_entity_poly.type
_entity_poly.pdbx_seq_one_letter_code
_entity_poly.pdbx_strand_id
1 'polypeptide(L)'
;MIKRIIYLLTYFIIINFIVSKNIQSINNRTKKVALLPYFFTLPYNKRIKKSNLRSKRDCTFFTGIKPSGNIHLGNYIGCLHPIINVEATKKSSNNSSNNNESAIKLKKIILIADLHCLTKLSNIYSLKDKVIDSVKIIISLIIDMYKKKKSYVDVYINNIKLEDILQLIEKNNKNNNNINLYDEIASYTSQFHNDIKNDNPKDDENHLELSSQGGYNHRRELIKQKHYFYIFKQSDIKLHTCLYYLINSFTSINMLNSHIHIKMGGHNKSLALFSYPSLMLADILLYKPTYLIIGQDQIKNMEIMKKLCRKMNYHFKNVAKLPKIFFSKFYSEVMNLDGHKKMSKNDLTHNDNDTSKIIYLLDDKKTIENKIKKSKTDNYNILVYGQEDRKEINNLINIFFFFYYHQIKNKKYINLNSNNNENINNNNGNSSKLSHIYDEHELFLNNKYLQNNYLNDFTNNHNFSNYKQNNINPNFNQNIINNILHSYNNNYSKFKYDLSQLLYNHFLVTKTYYNSFNSRHDIIHTILKNGKTCVKKRASKIYKVIKRKLNI
;
A
#
# COMPACT_ATOMS: atom_id res chain seq x y z
N MET A 1 24.51 49.55 16.71
CA MET A 1 23.20 48.94 16.39
C MET A 1 22.29 49.89 15.60
N ILE A 2 22.13 51.14 16.04
CA ILE A 2 21.29 52.17 15.38
C ILE A 2 21.71 52.46 13.93
N LYS A 3 23.02 52.59 13.64
CA LYS A 3 23.52 52.77 12.26
C LYS A 3 23.15 51.62 11.29
N ARG A 4 23.02 50.39 11.78
CA ARG A 4 22.60 49.22 10.96
C ARG A 4 21.10 49.25 10.67
N ILE A 5 20.30 49.72 11.62
CA ILE A 5 18.85 49.89 11.46
C ILE A 5 18.55 51.01 10.45
N ILE A 6 19.30 52.12 10.53
CA ILE A 6 19.19 53.22 9.57
C ILE A 6 19.55 52.75 8.15
N TYR A 7 20.61 51.96 7.98
CA TYR A 7 20.99 51.38 6.68
C TYR A 7 19.93 50.43 6.11
N LEU A 8 19.27 49.64 6.96
CA LEU A 8 18.18 48.75 6.54
C LEU A 8 16.94 49.54 6.13
N LEU A 9 16.61 50.61 6.86
CA LEU A 9 15.48 51.49 6.53
C LEU A 9 15.72 52.26 5.24
N THR A 10 16.93 52.81 5.03
CA THR A 10 17.26 53.50 3.77
C THR A 10 17.24 52.53 2.59
N TYR A 11 17.72 51.29 2.77
CA TYR A 11 17.64 50.25 1.75
C TYR A 11 16.20 49.87 1.39
N PHE A 12 15.30 49.77 2.38
CA PHE A 12 13.87 49.51 2.16
C PHE A 12 13.16 50.66 1.44
N ILE A 13 13.51 51.90 1.76
CA ILE A 13 12.95 53.10 1.10
C ILE A 13 13.41 53.16 -0.36
N ILE A 14 14.67 52.85 -0.64
CA ILE A 14 15.21 52.82 -2.02
C ILE A 14 14.53 51.73 -2.86
N ILE A 15 14.30 50.53 -2.29
CA ILE A 15 13.56 49.46 -2.98
C ILE A 15 12.14 49.90 -3.32
N ASN A 16 11.42 50.50 -2.37
CA ASN A 16 10.06 50.98 -2.60
C ASN A 16 10.01 52.13 -3.63
N PHE A 17 11.04 52.98 -3.66
CA PHE A 17 11.15 54.04 -4.66
C PHE A 17 11.44 53.51 -6.07
N ILE A 18 12.28 52.47 -6.19
CA ILE A 18 12.56 51.81 -7.49
C ILE A 18 11.32 51.04 -7.98
N VAL A 19 10.60 50.36 -7.09
CA VAL A 19 9.38 49.62 -7.43
C VAL A 19 8.27 50.58 -7.88
N SER A 20 8.10 51.73 -7.20
CA SER A 20 7.09 52.73 -7.60
C SER A 20 7.42 53.42 -8.93
N LYS A 21 8.70 53.75 -9.20
CA LYS A 21 9.10 54.30 -10.51
C LYS A 21 8.89 53.32 -11.66
N ASN A 22 9.15 52.02 -11.45
CA ASN A 22 8.93 50.99 -12.48
C ASN A 22 7.45 50.69 -12.73
N ILE A 23 6.56 50.98 -11.78
CA ILE A 23 5.10 50.86 -11.96
C ILE A 23 4.56 52.02 -12.81
N GLN A 24 5.14 53.22 -12.71
CA GLN A 24 4.70 54.37 -13.50
C GLN A 24 5.11 54.32 -14.99
N SER A 25 6.17 53.59 -15.37
CA SER A 25 6.61 53.51 -16.77
C SER A 25 5.85 52.48 -17.63
N ILE A 26 5.00 51.63 -17.04
CA ILE A 26 4.30 50.54 -17.73
C ILE A 26 2.89 50.96 -18.19
N ASN A 27 2.36 52.10 -17.71
CA ASN A 27 0.95 52.42 -17.89
C ASN A 27 0.52 53.04 -19.23
N ASN A 28 1.43 53.32 -20.18
CA ASN A 28 1.05 54.12 -21.37
C ASN A 28 1.04 53.44 -22.74
N ARG A 29 1.24 52.12 -22.87
CA ARG A 29 1.03 51.46 -24.18
C ARG A 29 0.40 50.07 -24.05
N THR A 30 -0.84 49.98 -24.56
CA THR A 30 -1.61 48.80 -25.03
C THR A 30 -2.74 48.23 -24.15
N LYS A 31 -3.97 48.67 -24.51
CA LYS A 31 -5.26 47.95 -24.71
C LYS A 31 -5.76 46.90 -23.69
N LYS A 32 -7.00 47.15 -23.21
CA LYS A 32 -8.08 46.21 -22.84
C LYS A 32 -7.65 44.82 -22.32
N VAL A 33 -7.46 44.67 -21.00
CA VAL A 33 -7.84 43.47 -20.23
C VAL A 33 -8.16 43.91 -18.79
N ALA A 34 -9.25 43.39 -18.23
CA ALA A 34 -9.78 43.72 -16.91
C ALA A 34 -8.79 43.46 -15.75
N LEU A 35 -8.82 44.35 -14.75
CA LEU A 35 -8.11 44.23 -13.48
C LEU A 35 -8.59 43.01 -12.67
N LEU A 36 -7.62 42.20 -12.20
CA LEU A 36 -7.77 41.27 -11.07
C LEU A 36 -6.47 41.32 -10.24
N PRO A 37 -6.52 41.42 -8.90
CA PRO A 37 -5.36 41.69 -8.07
C PRO A 37 -4.43 40.47 -7.95
N TYR A 38 -3.13 40.75 -8.05
CA TYR A 38 -2.02 39.81 -7.88
C TYR A 38 -1.90 39.35 -6.41
N PHE A 39 -2.56 38.26 -6.07
CA PHE A 39 -2.12 37.39 -4.97
C PHE A 39 -1.05 36.43 -5.51
N PHE A 40 0.04 36.23 -4.75
CA PHE A 40 1.01 35.16 -4.98
C PHE A 40 0.29 33.79 -4.97
N THR A 41 -0.14 33.30 -6.13
CA THR A 41 -0.65 31.95 -6.28
C THR A 41 0.52 31.00 -6.52
N LEU A 42 0.83 30.19 -5.52
CA LEU A 42 1.54 28.92 -5.66
C LEU A 42 1.00 28.15 -6.89
N PRO A 43 1.85 27.56 -7.75
CA PRO A 43 1.37 26.82 -8.91
C PRO A 43 0.93 25.43 -8.45
N TYR A 44 -0.29 25.29 -7.90
CA TYR A 44 -0.87 23.96 -7.73
C TYR A 44 -2.40 23.94 -7.69
N ASN A 45 -3.05 24.51 -8.70
CA ASN A 45 -4.43 24.18 -9.03
C ASN A 45 -4.47 23.18 -10.20
N LYS A 46 -4.14 21.91 -9.91
CA LYS A 46 -4.87 20.82 -10.56
C LYS A 46 -5.96 20.45 -9.58
N ARG A 47 -7.22 20.77 -9.92
CA ARG A 47 -8.38 19.99 -9.49
C ARG A 47 -7.92 18.54 -9.48
N ILE A 48 -7.79 17.93 -8.31
CA ILE A 48 -7.70 16.48 -8.23
C ILE A 48 -9.05 16.03 -8.73
N LYS A 49 -9.16 15.78 -10.05
CA LYS A 49 -10.27 15.02 -10.60
C LYS A 49 -10.43 13.84 -9.65
N LYS A 50 -11.62 13.70 -9.03
CA LYS A 50 -12.03 12.47 -8.33
C LYS A 50 -11.37 11.33 -9.09
N SER A 51 -10.43 10.61 -8.47
CA SER A 51 -9.72 9.54 -9.16
C SER A 51 -10.67 8.34 -9.24
N ASN A 52 -11.77 8.50 -9.96
CA ASN A 52 -12.52 7.42 -10.56
C ASN A 52 -11.53 6.82 -11.56
N LEU A 53 -10.75 5.86 -11.07
CA LEU A 53 -9.72 5.16 -11.81
C LEU A 53 -10.41 4.27 -12.84
N ARG A 54 -10.75 4.88 -13.99
CA ARG A 54 -11.28 4.20 -15.17
C ARG A 54 -10.22 3.21 -15.67
N SER A 55 -10.60 1.94 -15.73
CA SER A 55 -9.71 0.82 -16.07
C SER A 55 -10.03 0.27 -17.46
N LYS A 56 -9.01 0.12 -18.32
CA LYS A 56 -9.05 -0.86 -19.44
C LYS A 56 -9.17 -2.27 -18.83
N ARG A 57 -9.77 -3.23 -19.54
CA ARG A 57 -10.09 -4.59 -19.03
C ARG A 57 -8.90 -5.36 -18.39
N ASP A 58 -7.65 -4.96 -18.69
CA ASP A 58 -6.42 -5.54 -18.14
C ASP A 58 -5.58 -4.52 -17.33
N CYS A 59 -5.66 -4.57 -15.99
CA CYS A 59 -4.83 -3.75 -15.10
C CYS A 59 -3.72 -4.53 -14.41
N THR A 60 -2.51 -3.95 -14.39
CA THR A 60 -1.36 -4.50 -13.67
C THR A 60 -0.99 -3.60 -12.49
N PHE A 61 -0.98 -4.16 -11.28
CA PHE A 61 -0.50 -3.54 -10.06
C PHE A 61 0.91 -4.03 -9.75
N PHE A 62 1.74 -3.18 -9.16
CA PHE A 62 3.09 -3.54 -8.76
C PHE A 62 3.38 -3.02 -7.35
N THR A 63 4.03 -3.85 -6.54
CA THR A 63 4.66 -3.45 -5.28
C THR A 63 5.98 -4.20 -5.11
N GLY A 64 6.87 -3.64 -4.30
CA GLY A 64 8.10 -4.31 -3.86
C GLY A 64 8.17 -4.33 -2.34
N ILE A 65 8.64 -5.45 -1.77
CA ILE A 65 8.89 -5.58 -0.34
C ILE A 65 10.33 -6.02 -0.09
N LYS A 66 11.00 -5.32 0.83
CA LYS A 66 12.38 -5.59 1.21
C LYS A 66 12.43 -6.67 2.31
N PRO A 67 13.03 -7.85 2.07
CA PRO A 67 13.15 -8.94 3.06
C PRO A 67 14.25 -8.63 4.10
N SER A 68 14.02 -7.60 4.92
CA SER A 68 15.00 -7.04 5.86
C SER A 68 14.77 -7.42 7.32
N GLY A 69 13.72 -8.19 7.62
CA GLY A 69 13.28 -8.61 8.95
C GLY A 69 11.78 -8.90 8.96
N ASN A 70 11.20 -9.14 10.14
CA ASN A 70 9.79 -9.49 10.28
C ASN A 70 8.86 -8.41 9.72
N ILE A 71 7.81 -8.80 9.00
CA ILE A 71 6.84 -7.85 8.42
C ILE A 71 6.02 -7.24 9.57
N HIS A 72 5.99 -5.90 9.64
CA HIS A 72 5.26 -5.16 10.67
C HIS A 72 4.01 -4.48 10.10
N LEU A 73 3.14 -3.97 10.97
CA LEU A 73 1.87 -3.34 10.58
C LEU A 73 2.03 -2.22 9.55
N GLY A 74 3.11 -1.43 9.64
CA GLY A 74 3.42 -0.40 8.65
C GLY A 74 3.63 -0.94 7.23
N ASN A 75 4.29 -2.11 7.08
CA ASN A 75 4.39 -2.77 5.76
C ASN A 75 3.02 -3.29 5.29
N TYR A 76 2.25 -3.85 6.23
CA TYR A 76 0.94 -4.40 5.93
C TYR A 76 -0.03 -3.32 5.43
N ILE A 77 -0.31 -2.30 6.23
CA ILE A 77 -1.26 -1.23 5.92
C ILE A 77 -0.80 -0.41 4.70
N GLY A 78 0.50 -0.15 4.61
CA GLY A 78 1.06 0.72 3.57
C GLY A 78 1.08 0.11 2.17
N CYS A 79 1.37 -1.19 2.03
CA CYS A 79 1.53 -1.79 0.70
C CYS A 79 0.92 -3.20 0.52
N LEU A 80 1.03 -4.11 1.49
CA LEU A 80 0.56 -5.49 1.31
C LEU A 80 -0.97 -5.57 1.32
N HIS A 81 -1.62 -4.92 2.28
CA HIS A 81 -3.07 -4.90 2.38
C HIS A 81 -3.72 -4.31 1.13
N PRO A 82 -3.30 -3.13 0.62
CA PRO A 82 -3.84 -2.59 -0.62
C PRO A 82 -3.66 -3.55 -1.79
N ILE A 83 -2.45 -4.08 -2.05
CA ILE A 83 -2.26 -4.92 -3.24
C ILE A 83 -3.04 -6.22 -3.18
N ILE A 84 -3.16 -6.84 -2.00
CA ILE A 84 -3.93 -8.06 -1.80
C ILE A 84 -5.42 -7.78 -2.00
N ASN A 85 -5.93 -6.70 -1.41
CA ASN A 85 -7.36 -6.38 -1.36
C ASN A 85 -7.87 -5.46 -2.47
N VAL A 86 -7.04 -5.01 -3.42
CA VAL A 86 -7.53 -4.29 -4.61
C VAL A 86 -8.50 -5.19 -5.38
N GLU A 87 -9.67 -4.63 -5.68
CA GLU A 87 -10.79 -5.27 -6.36
C GLU A 87 -11.38 -4.34 -7.42
N ALA A 88 -11.99 -4.96 -8.43
CA ALA A 88 -12.80 -4.24 -9.40
C ALA A 88 -14.22 -4.10 -8.87
N THR A 89 -14.83 -2.94 -9.11
CA THR A 89 -16.24 -2.69 -8.79
C THR A 89 -16.94 -2.09 -10.00
N LYS A 90 -18.19 -2.51 -10.24
CA LYS A 90 -19.06 -1.91 -11.25
C LYS A 90 -19.73 -0.69 -10.65
N LYS A 91 -19.95 0.32 -11.48
CA LYS A 91 -20.92 1.36 -11.20
C LYS A 91 -22.29 0.83 -11.60
N SER A 92 -23.31 1.03 -10.77
CA SER A 92 -24.70 0.86 -11.19
C SER A 92 -25.02 1.93 -12.24
N SER A 93 -24.75 1.64 -13.51
CA SER A 93 -25.38 2.36 -14.62
C SER A 93 -26.67 1.64 -14.96
N ASN A 94 -27.77 2.39 -15.04
CA ASN A 94 -29.07 1.89 -15.47
C ASN A 94 -28.94 1.08 -16.77
N ASN A 95 -29.54 -0.11 -16.76
CA ASN A 95 -29.90 -0.98 -17.87
C ASN A 95 -29.03 -0.88 -19.12
N SER A 96 -27.98 -1.70 -19.17
CA SER A 96 -27.52 -2.27 -20.44
C SER A 96 -27.22 -3.75 -20.22
N SER A 97 -28.23 -4.57 -20.46
CA SER A 97 -28.16 -6.01 -20.58
C SER A 97 -27.26 -6.38 -21.76
N ASN A 98 -26.00 -6.70 -21.50
CA ASN A 98 -25.17 -7.44 -22.46
C ASN A 98 -24.53 -8.64 -21.75
N ASN A 99 -25.11 -9.81 -22.06
CA ASN A 99 -24.93 -11.12 -21.43
C ASN A 99 -23.62 -11.83 -21.82
N ASN A 100 -22.46 -11.19 -21.70
CA ASN A 100 -21.17 -11.90 -21.83
C ASN A 100 -20.08 -11.20 -21.01
N GLU A 101 -20.24 -11.17 -19.69
CA GLU A 101 -19.21 -10.62 -18.81
C GLU A 101 -18.12 -11.65 -18.50
N SER A 102 -17.08 -11.66 -19.34
CA SER A 102 -15.81 -12.28 -19.02
C SER A 102 -15.31 -11.80 -17.64
N ALA A 103 -14.97 -12.72 -16.75
CA ALA A 103 -14.47 -12.40 -15.40
C ALA A 103 -13.28 -11.42 -15.46
N ILE A 104 -13.33 -10.37 -14.64
CA ILE A 104 -12.31 -9.31 -14.62
C ILE A 104 -10.98 -9.89 -14.14
N LYS A 105 -9.90 -9.67 -14.89
CA LYS A 105 -8.55 -10.14 -14.54
C LYS A 105 -7.74 -9.02 -13.88
N LEU A 106 -7.34 -9.21 -12.63
CA LEU A 106 -6.45 -8.30 -11.91
C LEU A 106 -5.05 -8.92 -11.79
N LYS A 107 -4.07 -8.34 -12.47
CA LYS A 107 -2.67 -8.80 -12.43
C LYS A 107 -1.91 -8.02 -11.35
N LYS A 108 -1.32 -8.71 -10.38
CA LYS A 108 -0.68 -8.14 -9.19
C LYS A 108 0.74 -8.66 -9.07
N ILE A 109 1.73 -7.80 -9.23
CA ILE A 109 3.14 -8.15 -9.15
C ILE A 109 3.67 -7.78 -7.76
N ILE A 110 4.23 -8.76 -7.06
CA ILE A 110 4.86 -8.60 -5.74
C ILE A 110 6.34 -9.02 -5.88
N LEU A 111 7.22 -8.01 -5.91
CA LEU A 111 8.67 -8.22 -5.99
C LEU A 111 9.25 -8.39 -4.58
N ILE A 112 9.94 -9.52 -4.33
CA ILE A 112 10.79 -9.68 -3.15
C ILE A 112 12.15 -9.04 -3.46
N ALA A 113 12.35 -7.83 -2.94
CA ALA A 113 13.43 -6.90 -3.26
C ALA A 113 14.73 -7.22 -2.48
N ASP A 114 15.31 -8.38 -2.73
CA ASP A 114 16.52 -8.85 -2.02
C ASP A 114 17.79 -8.08 -2.38
N LEU A 115 17.94 -7.56 -3.61
CA LEU A 115 19.07 -6.68 -3.95
C LEU A 115 19.00 -5.35 -3.18
N HIS A 116 17.79 -4.84 -2.91
CA HIS A 116 17.61 -3.67 -2.05
C HIS A 116 17.98 -3.95 -0.59
N CYS A 117 18.10 -5.20 -0.15
CA CYS A 117 18.67 -5.52 1.17
C CYS A 117 20.17 -5.24 1.26
N LEU A 118 20.89 -5.39 0.15
CA LEU A 118 22.35 -5.24 0.10
C LEU A 118 22.82 -3.79 0.27
N THR A 119 21.90 -2.81 0.31
CA THR A 119 22.23 -1.43 0.66
C THR A 119 22.75 -1.29 2.11
N LYS A 120 22.45 -2.27 2.98
CA LYS A 120 23.00 -2.41 4.33
C LYS A 120 23.52 -3.85 4.52
N LEU A 121 24.84 -4.00 4.65
CA LEU A 121 25.51 -5.32 4.68
C LEU A 121 25.21 -6.15 5.93
N SER A 122 24.70 -5.55 7.01
CA SER A 122 24.46 -6.23 8.30
C SER A 122 23.47 -7.40 8.26
N ASN A 123 22.72 -7.60 7.18
CA ASN A 123 21.64 -8.59 7.09
C ASN A 123 21.90 -9.75 6.12
N ILE A 124 23.11 -9.86 5.55
CA ILE A 124 23.38 -10.78 4.42
C ILE A 124 23.17 -12.25 4.78
N TYR A 125 23.71 -12.73 5.91
CA TYR A 125 23.64 -14.15 6.28
C TYR A 125 22.20 -14.65 6.44
N SER A 126 21.33 -13.81 7.02
CA SER A 126 19.91 -14.10 7.21
C SER A 126 19.01 -13.83 5.99
N LEU A 127 19.57 -13.35 4.86
CA LEU A 127 18.77 -12.83 3.75
C LEU A 127 17.93 -13.94 3.08
N LYS A 128 18.50 -15.14 2.95
CA LYS A 128 17.81 -16.28 2.34
C LYS A 128 16.56 -16.66 3.14
N ASP A 129 16.69 -16.75 4.45
CA ASP A 129 15.57 -17.09 5.35
C ASP A 129 14.53 -15.97 5.36
N LYS A 130 14.98 -14.71 5.43
CA LYS A 130 14.10 -13.54 5.35
C LYS A 130 13.30 -13.47 4.04
N VAL A 131 13.87 -13.92 2.92
CA VAL A 131 13.15 -14.04 1.64
C VAL A 131 12.05 -15.07 1.76
N ILE A 132 12.36 -16.27 2.28
CA ILE A 132 11.38 -17.35 2.43
C ILE A 132 10.26 -16.93 3.38
N ASP A 133 10.59 -16.38 4.54
CA ASP A 133 9.60 -15.92 5.53
C ASP A 133 8.70 -14.82 4.98
N SER A 134 9.26 -13.87 4.22
CA SER A 134 8.46 -12.83 3.56
C SER A 134 7.44 -13.44 2.59
N VAL A 135 7.85 -14.45 1.81
CA VAL A 135 6.96 -15.12 0.86
C VAL A 135 5.89 -15.95 1.59
N LYS A 136 6.25 -16.68 2.66
CA LYS A 136 5.29 -17.40 3.51
C LYS A 136 4.20 -16.46 4.03
N ILE A 137 4.57 -15.30 4.60
CA ILE A 137 3.61 -14.32 5.10
C ILE A 137 2.70 -13.79 3.97
N ILE A 138 3.26 -13.45 2.81
CA ILE A 138 2.47 -12.94 1.68
C ILE A 138 1.46 -13.99 1.21
N ILE A 139 1.86 -15.24 1.04
CA ILE A 139 0.97 -16.32 0.63
C ILE A 139 -0.13 -16.52 1.68
N SER A 140 0.21 -16.55 2.97
CA SER A 140 -0.78 -16.69 4.05
C SER A 140 -1.80 -15.54 4.06
N LEU A 141 -1.37 -14.31 3.77
CA LEU A 141 -2.29 -13.16 3.63
C LEU A 141 -3.20 -13.29 2.39
N ILE A 142 -2.68 -13.83 1.28
CA ILE A 142 -3.48 -14.11 0.08
C ILE A 142 -4.51 -15.20 0.36
N ILE A 143 -4.14 -16.26 1.10
CA ILE A 143 -5.06 -17.33 1.51
C ILE A 143 -6.16 -16.78 2.42
N ASP A 144 -5.82 -15.95 3.41
CA ASP A 144 -6.81 -15.28 4.26
C ASP A 144 -7.80 -14.43 3.45
N MET A 145 -7.30 -13.65 2.48
CA MET A 145 -8.17 -12.89 1.57
C MET A 145 -9.09 -13.82 0.77
N TYR A 146 -8.55 -14.91 0.22
CA TYR A 146 -9.30 -15.87 -0.59
C TYR A 146 -10.42 -16.52 0.21
N LYS A 147 -10.14 -17.00 1.43
CA LYS A 147 -11.16 -17.58 2.30
C LYS A 147 -12.31 -16.63 2.58
N LYS A 148 -12.02 -15.34 2.80
CA LYS A 148 -13.03 -14.30 3.05
C LYS A 148 -13.90 -13.97 1.83
N LYS A 149 -13.46 -14.29 0.61
CA LYS A 149 -14.07 -13.81 -0.66
C LYS A 149 -14.27 -14.89 -1.72
N LYS A 150 -14.21 -16.15 -1.32
CA LYS A 150 -14.27 -17.33 -2.20
C LYS A 150 -15.52 -17.36 -3.10
N SER A 151 -16.62 -16.73 -2.70
CA SER A 151 -17.86 -16.72 -3.50
C SER A 151 -17.77 -15.94 -4.82
N TYR A 152 -16.82 -14.99 -4.96
CA TYR A 152 -16.70 -14.17 -6.17
C TYR A 152 -15.26 -13.91 -6.63
N VAL A 153 -14.25 -14.42 -5.92
CA VAL A 153 -12.84 -14.24 -6.27
C VAL A 153 -12.13 -15.57 -6.48
N ASP A 154 -11.64 -15.79 -7.70
CA ASP A 154 -10.66 -16.83 -7.98
C ASP A 154 -9.25 -16.26 -7.79
N VAL A 155 -8.35 -17.05 -7.20
CA VAL A 155 -6.97 -16.64 -6.97
C VAL A 155 -5.99 -17.57 -7.67
N TYR A 156 -5.01 -16.97 -8.33
CA TYR A 156 -3.90 -17.67 -8.97
C TYR A 156 -2.58 -17.10 -8.46
N ILE A 157 -1.67 -17.95 -8.00
CA ILE A 157 -0.30 -17.58 -7.64
C ILE A 157 0.64 -18.13 -8.72
N ASN A 158 1.34 -17.24 -9.42
CA ASN A 158 2.23 -17.58 -10.52
C ASN A 158 1.55 -18.48 -11.57
N ASN A 159 0.31 -18.12 -11.92
CA ASN A 159 -0.62 -18.84 -12.83
C ASN A 159 -1.16 -20.18 -12.33
N ILE A 160 -0.86 -20.60 -11.10
CA ILE A 160 -1.39 -21.81 -10.49
C ILE A 160 -2.57 -21.46 -9.62
N LYS A 161 -3.69 -22.18 -9.74
CA LYS A 161 -4.90 -21.92 -8.98
C LYS A 161 -4.63 -22.19 -7.49
N LEU A 162 -5.10 -21.29 -6.61
CA LEU A 162 -4.78 -21.36 -5.19
C LEU A 162 -5.36 -22.61 -4.52
N GLU A 163 -6.53 -23.07 -4.98
CA GLU A 163 -7.17 -24.30 -4.53
C GLU A 163 -6.27 -25.52 -4.70
N ASP A 164 -5.55 -25.60 -5.81
CA ASP A 164 -4.63 -26.72 -6.08
C ASP A 164 -3.44 -26.68 -5.10
N ILE A 165 -2.91 -25.48 -4.83
CA ILE A 165 -1.87 -25.28 -3.82
C ILE A 165 -2.37 -25.69 -2.43
N LEU A 166 -3.62 -25.34 -2.08
CA LEU A 166 -4.23 -25.71 -0.80
C LEU A 166 -4.46 -27.23 -0.69
N GLN A 167 -4.88 -27.90 -1.76
CA GLN A 167 -5.03 -29.35 -1.77
C GLN A 167 -3.71 -30.07 -1.54
N LEU A 168 -2.60 -29.57 -2.12
CA LEU A 168 -1.26 -30.10 -1.86
C LEU A 168 -0.85 -29.93 -0.39
N ILE A 169 -1.21 -28.78 0.21
CA ILE A 169 -0.97 -28.51 1.63
C ILE A 169 -1.77 -29.49 2.51
N GLU A 170 -2.99 -29.86 2.11
CA GLU A 170 -3.88 -30.73 2.89
C GLU A 170 -3.60 -32.23 2.70
N LYS A 171 -3.32 -32.71 1.49
CA LYS A 171 -3.03 -34.13 1.20
C LYS A 171 -1.79 -34.65 1.94
N ASN A 172 -0.73 -33.85 2.00
CA ASN A 172 0.50 -34.24 2.71
C ASN A 172 0.39 -34.18 4.24
N ASN A 173 -0.64 -33.53 4.80
CA ASN A 173 -0.92 -33.68 6.24
C ASN A 173 -1.51 -35.06 6.56
N LYS A 174 -2.08 -35.75 5.57
CA LYS A 174 -2.67 -37.09 5.72
C LYS A 174 -1.69 -38.20 5.31
N ASN A 175 -0.78 -37.94 4.38
CA ASN A 175 0.17 -38.92 3.87
C ASN A 175 1.62 -38.46 4.12
N ASN A 176 2.28 -39.05 5.12
CA ASN A 176 3.71 -38.88 5.40
C ASN A 176 4.60 -39.69 4.42
N ASN A 177 4.39 -39.58 3.11
CA ASN A 177 5.29 -40.18 2.10
C ASN A 177 5.68 -39.14 1.04
N ASN A 178 6.99 -39.01 0.82
CA ASN A 178 7.62 -38.06 -0.10
C ASN A 178 7.08 -38.17 -1.53
N ILE A 179 6.22 -37.23 -1.93
CA ILE A 179 5.83 -37.01 -3.33
C ILE A 179 6.65 -35.83 -3.87
N ASN A 180 7.23 -35.99 -5.06
CA ASN A 180 8.07 -34.98 -5.72
C ASN A 180 7.22 -33.79 -6.19
N LEU A 181 6.91 -32.90 -5.25
CA LEU A 181 6.02 -31.74 -5.36
C LEU A 181 6.38 -30.78 -6.51
N TYR A 182 7.64 -30.82 -6.95
CA TYR A 182 8.14 -30.06 -8.08
C TYR A 182 7.47 -30.46 -9.40
N ASP A 183 7.27 -31.76 -9.64
CA ASP A 183 6.75 -32.27 -10.91
C ASP A 183 5.24 -32.04 -11.04
N GLU A 184 4.49 -32.17 -9.95
CA GLU A 184 3.06 -31.85 -9.91
C GLU A 184 2.82 -30.37 -10.22
N ILE A 185 3.51 -29.47 -9.51
CA ILE A 185 3.37 -28.02 -9.72
C ILE A 185 3.85 -27.62 -11.14
N ALA A 186 4.90 -28.26 -11.66
CA ALA A 186 5.38 -28.02 -13.03
C ALA A 186 4.39 -28.51 -14.10
N SER A 187 3.73 -29.65 -13.89
CA SER A 187 2.72 -30.19 -14.81
C SER A 187 1.51 -29.26 -14.98
N TYR A 188 1.08 -28.58 -13.90
CA TYR A 188 0.02 -27.57 -13.98
C TYR A 188 0.46 -26.32 -14.75
N THR A 189 1.75 -25.98 -14.73
CA THR A 189 2.26 -24.80 -15.47
C THR A 189 2.45 -25.02 -16.97
N SER A 190 2.70 -26.26 -17.42
CA SER A 190 2.90 -26.56 -18.85
C SER A 190 1.60 -26.49 -19.65
N GLN A 191 0.44 -26.77 -19.04
CA GLN A 191 -0.87 -26.67 -19.69
C GLN A 191 -1.34 -25.23 -19.95
N PHE A 192 -0.84 -24.23 -19.20
CA PHE A 192 -1.28 -22.83 -19.31
C PHE A 192 -0.39 -21.94 -20.19
N HIS A 193 0.66 -22.49 -20.83
CA HIS A 193 1.58 -21.68 -21.63
C HIS A 193 1.06 -21.27 -23.02
N ASN A 194 -0.14 -21.72 -23.42
CA ASN A 194 -0.71 -21.45 -24.74
C ASN A 194 -1.60 -20.20 -24.84
N ASP A 195 -2.04 -19.59 -23.73
CA ASP A 195 -2.97 -18.44 -23.74
C ASP A 195 -2.30 -17.05 -23.73
N ILE A 196 -1.09 -16.91 -24.28
CA ILE A 196 -0.44 -15.59 -24.47
C ILE A 196 -0.16 -15.33 -25.95
N LYS A 197 -1.11 -15.68 -26.82
CA LYS A 197 -1.15 -15.22 -28.20
C LYS A 197 -2.46 -14.46 -28.44
N ASN A 198 -2.29 -13.24 -28.93
CA ASN A 198 -3.31 -12.35 -29.49
C ASN A 198 -4.33 -11.75 -28.50
N ASP A 199 -3.93 -10.67 -27.84
CA ASP A 199 -4.88 -9.63 -27.43
C ASP A 199 -4.40 -8.29 -27.99
N ASN A 200 -4.87 -7.96 -29.20
CA ASN A 200 -4.96 -6.58 -29.64
C ASN A 200 -6.17 -5.97 -28.93
N PRO A 201 -6.04 -4.88 -28.17
CA PRO A 201 -7.17 -4.31 -27.44
C PRO A 201 -8.13 -3.65 -28.43
N LYS A 202 -9.32 -4.23 -28.61
CA LYS A 202 -10.49 -3.50 -29.11
C LYS A 202 -10.96 -2.56 -27.98
N ASP A 203 -11.04 -1.28 -28.29
CA ASP A 203 -11.43 -0.21 -27.38
C ASP A 203 -12.96 -0.19 -27.20
N ASP A 204 -13.49 -0.99 -26.25
CA ASP A 204 -14.85 -0.80 -25.73
C ASP A 204 -14.78 -0.04 -24.39
N GLU A 205 -15.38 1.14 -24.34
CA GLU A 205 -15.44 1.99 -23.14
C GLU A 205 -16.50 1.53 -22.12
N ASN A 206 -16.28 0.39 -21.44
CA ASN A 206 -17.09 0.05 -20.26
C ASN A 206 -16.45 0.61 -18.97
N HIS A 207 -17.20 1.44 -18.24
CA HIS A 207 -16.72 2.22 -17.09
C HIS A 207 -16.54 1.38 -15.80
N LEU A 208 -15.34 0.82 -15.56
CA LEU A 208 -14.96 0.10 -14.33
C LEU A 208 -14.22 1.01 -13.33
N GLU A 209 -14.56 0.91 -12.03
CA GLU A 209 -13.86 1.59 -10.92
C GLU A 209 -13.03 0.59 -10.10
N LEU A 210 -11.76 0.92 -9.87
CA LEU A 210 -10.86 0.17 -8.98
C LEU A 210 -10.95 0.73 -7.57
N SER A 211 -11.07 -0.15 -6.57
CA SER A 211 -11.09 0.28 -5.16
C SER A 211 -10.08 -0.50 -4.32
N SER A 212 -9.29 0.20 -3.51
CA SER A 212 -8.30 -0.39 -2.58
C SER A 212 -8.97 -1.08 -1.38
N GLN A 213 -10.23 -0.71 -1.17
CA GLN A 213 -11.19 -1.30 -0.27
C GLN A 213 -12.53 -1.15 -1.00
N GLY A 214 -13.16 -2.27 -1.41
CA GLY A 214 -14.53 -2.30 -1.95
C GLY A 214 -15.40 -1.24 -1.30
N GLY A 215 -15.82 -0.25 -2.09
CA GLY A 215 -16.57 0.92 -1.64
C GLY A 215 -18.02 0.56 -1.31
N TYR A 216 -18.58 1.24 -0.32
CA TYR A 216 -19.91 0.99 0.26
C TYR A 216 -20.96 1.99 -0.26
N ASN A 217 -20.97 2.24 -1.57
CA ASN A 217 -22.11 2.96 -2.15
C ASN A 217 -23.11 1.92 -2.64
N HIS A 218 -24.38 2.09 -2.21
CA HIS A 218 -25.50 1.21 -2.50
C HIS A 218 -25.55 0.79 -3.99
N ARG A 219 -25.85 -0.51 -4.19
CA ARG A 219 -25.95 -1.23 -5.49
C ARG A 219 -24.62 -1.41 -6.26
N ARG A 220 -23.58 -1.92 -5.60
CA ARG A 220 -22.43 -2.51 -6.33
C ARG A 220 -22.60 -4.03 -6.35
N GLU A 221 -23.00 -4.58 -7.49
CA GLU A 221 -23.02 -6.03 -7.70
C GLU A 221 -21.61 -6.59 -7.55
N LEU A 222 -21.50 -7.73 -6.85
CA LEU A 222 -20.26 -8.48 -6.78
C LEU A 222 -20.00 -9.11 -8.15
N ILE A 223 -18.84 -8.79 -8.71
CA ILE A 223 -18.45 -9.27 -10.04
C ILE A 223 -17.47 -10.41 -9.83
N LYS A 224 -17.69 -11.52 -10.56
CA LYS A 224 -16.68 -12.59 -10.64
C LYS A 224 -15.37 -12.03 -11.16
N GLN A 225 -14.30 -12.21 -10.39
CA GLN A 225 -12.99 -11.66 -10.69
C GLN A 225 -11.88 -12.68 -10.43
N LYS A 226 -10.87 -12.66 -11.29
CA LYS A 226 -9.67 -13.51 -11.23
C LYS A 226 -8.47 -12.68 -10.81
N HIS A 227 -7.88 -13.03 -9.67
CA HIS A 227 -6.73 -12.33 -9.11
C HIS A 227 -5.46 -13.13 -9.38
N TYR A 228 -4.58 -12.61 -10.22
CA TYR A 228 -3.29 -13.21 -10.54
C TYR A 228 -2.18 -12.53 -9.74
N PHE A 229 -1.58 -13.25 -8.81
CA PHE A 229 -0.43 -12.80 -8.02
C PHE A 229 0.86 -13.36 -8.60
N TYR A 230 1.76 -12.49 -9.04
CA TYR A 230 3.09 -12.84 -9.52
C TYR A 230 4.12 -12.52 -8.44
N ILE A 231 4.58 -13.55 -7.72
CA ILE A 231 5.52 -13.44 -6.59
C ILE A 231 6.86 -14.01 -7.02
N PHE A 232 7.91 -13.19 -7.01
CA PHE A 232 9.25 -13.62 -7.40
C PHE A 232 10.34 -12.80 -6.71
N LYS A 233 11.56 -13.34 -6.71
CA LYS A 233 12.74 -12.72 -6.10
C LYS A 233 13.48 -11.85 -7.12
N GLN A 234 13.90 -10.65 -6.70
CA GLN A 234 14.53 -9.65 -7.57
C GLN A 234 15.84 -10.17 -8.20
N SER A 235 16.73 -10.77 -7.40
CA SER A 235 18.02 -11.30 -7.88
C SER A 235 17.90 -12.42 -8.93
N ASP A 236 16.74 -13.09 -9.04
CA ASP A 236 16.56 -14.15 -10.03
C ASP A 236 16.41 -13.62 -11.47
N ILE A 237 16.14 -12.33 -11.64
CA ILE A 237 16.00 -11.66 -12.93
C ILE A 237 17.16 -10.68 -13.13
N LYS A 238 18.23 -11.15 -13.80
CA LYS A 238 19.45 -10.36 -14.11
C LYS A 238 19.17 -9.01 -14.82
N LEU A 239 18.03 -8.90 -15.50
CA LEU A 239 17.65 -7.67 -16.21
C LEU A 239 17.45 -6.46 -15.28
N HIS A 240 17.17 -6.70 -13.99
CA HIS A 240 17.11 -5.62 -12.99
C HIS A 240 18.43 -4.88 -12.89
N THR A 241 19.54 -5.62 -12.74
CA THR A 241 20.88 -5.02 -12.64
C THR A 241 21.36 -4.45 -13.98
N CYS A 242 21.05 -5.11 -15.10
CA CYS A 242 21.37 -4.58 -16.42
C CYS A 242 20.68 -3.24 -16.69
N LEU A 243 19.37 -3.13 -16.44
CA LEU A 243 18.64 -1.88 -16.64
C LEU A 243 19.05 -0.82 -15.62
N TYR A 244 19.31 -1.22 -14.37
CA TYR A 244 19.86 -0.35 -13.34
C TYR A 244 21.17 0.32 -13.79
N TYR A 245 22.09 -0.43 -14.41
CA TYR A 245 23.32 0.14 -14.96
C TYR A 245 23.03 1.20 -16.02
N LEU A 246 22.15 0.90 -16.99
CA LEU A 246 21.76 1.86 -18.03
C LEU A 246 21.11 3.12 -17.44
N ILE A 247 20.27 2.99 -16.42
CA ILE A 247 19.65 4.13 -15.74
C ILE A 247 20.72 5.00 -15.07
N ASN A 248 21.71 4.39 -14.41
CA ASN A 248 22.79 5.12 -13.74
C ASN A 248 23.59 6.00 -14.70
N SER A 249 23.74 5.64 -15.98
CA SER A 249 24.39 6.48 -16.99
C SER A 249 23.68 7.83 -17.19
N PHE A 250 22.39 7.93 -16.85
CA PHE A 250 21.63 9.19 -16.87
C PHE A 250 21.59 9.87 -15.50
N THR A 251 22.00 9.21 -14.43
CA THR A 251 21.85 9.70 -13.06
C THR A 251 23.04 10.58 -12.66
N SER A 252 22.80 11.84 -12.31
CA SER A 252 23.86 12.69 -11.74
C SER A 252 23.96 12.51 -10.22
N ILE A 253 25.19 12.63 -9.70
CA ILE A 253 25.48 12.57 -8.26
C ILE A 253 24.65 13.62 -7.50
N ASN A 254 24.61 14.87 -8.00
CA ASN A 254 23.86 15.96 -7.37
C ASN A 254 22.36 15.67 -7.21
N MET A 255 21.77 14.95 -8.18
CA MET A 255 20.36 14.57 -8.10
C MET A 255 20.11 13.60 -6.96
N LEU A 256 21.00 12.62 -6.77
CA LEU A 256 20.93 11.65 -5.68
C LEU A 256 21.28 12.28 -4.32
N ASN A 257 22.26 13.19 -4.24
CA ASN A 257 22.63 13.89 -2.99
C ASN A 257 21.45 14.60 -2.30
N SER A 258 20.46 15.04 -3.08
CA SER A 258 19.26 15.70 -2.53
C SER A 258 18.32 14.75 -1.76
N HIS A 259 18.51 13.43 -1.90
CA HIS A 259 17.62 12.40 -1.41
C HIS A 259 17.69 12.21 0.12
N ILE A 260 16.54 12.06 0.77
CA ILE A 260 16.45 12.08 2.24
C ILE A 260 17.13 10.90 2.91
N HIS A 261 17.02 9.68 2.36
CA HIS A 261 17.73 8.53 2.91
C HIS A 261 19.27 8.68 2.81
N ILE A 262 19.77 9.48 1.86
CA ILE A 262 21.18 9.86 1.77
C ILE A 262 21.49 10.99 2.75
N LYS A 263 20.60 11.93 3.00
CA LYS A 263 20.84 12.98 4.01
C LYS A 263 20.80 12.46 5.45
N MET A 264 19.90 11.49 5.72
CA MET A 264 19.63 10.96 7.06
C MET A 264 20.50 9.76 7.44
N GLY A 265 21.21 9.14 6.50
CA GLY A 265 22.16 8.07 6.86
C GLY A 265 23.40 8.63 7.57
N GLY A 266 24.06 7.82 8.38
CA GLY A 266 25.35 8.17 9.00
C GLY A 266 26.49 8.37 7.99
N HIS A 267 27.73 8.54 8.48
CA HIS A 267 28.87 8.91 7.64
C HIS A 267 29.31 7.83 6.63
N ASN A 268 29.08 6.54 6.90
CA ASN A 268 29.50 5.43 6.03
C ASN A 268 28.33 4.89 5.17
N LYS A 269 28.00 5.58 4.08
CA LYS A 269 26.92 5.17 3.15
C LYS A 269 27.49 4.35 2.00
N SER A 270 26.89 3.19 1.75
CA SER A 270 27.24 2.39 0.58
C SER A 270 26.80 3.07 -0.71
N LEU A 271 27.56 2.86 -1.79
CA LEU A 271 27.15 3.29 -3.14
C LEU A 271 25.78 2.70 -3.51
N ALA A 272 25.50 1.46 -3.09
CA ALA A 272 24.20 0.83 -3.28
C ALA A 272 23.06 1.60 -2.59
N LEU A 273 23.26 2.10 -1.36
CA LEU A 273 22.30 2.99 -0.69
C LEU A 273 22.18 4.35 -1.39
N PHE A 274 23.23 4.79 -2.08
CA PHE A 274 23.20 6.05 -2.81
C PHE A 274 22.36 5.94 -4.10
N SER A 275 22.57 4.87 -4.86
CA SER A 275 21.97 4.67 -6.19
C SER A 275 20.69 3.84 -6.20
N TYR A 276 20.19 3.36 -5.05
CA TYR A 276 18.99 2.52 -5.01
C TYR A 276 17.74 3.10 -5.70
N PRO A 277 17.50 4.43 -5.79
CA PRO A 277 16.36 4.95 -6.55
C PRO A 277 16.43 4.60 -8.04
N SER A 278 17.63 4.49 -8.60
CA SER A 278 17.84 3.99 -9.97
C SER A 278 17.45 2.51 -10.09
N LEU A 279 17.79 1.69 -9.08
CA LEU A 279 17.42 0.27 -9.06
C LEU A 279 15.91 0.11 -8.93
N MET A 280 15.27 0.90 -8.07
CA MET A 280 13.81 0.94 -7.94
C MET A 280 13.13 1.35 -9.25
N LEU A 281 13.71 2.28 -10.01
CA LEU A 281 13.23 2.62 -11.34
C LEU A 281 13.37 1.46 -12.33
N ALA A 282 14.47 0.71 -12.30
CA ALA A 282 14.65 -0.48 -13.12
C ALA A 282 13.56 -1.52 -12.83
N ASP A 283 13.31 -1.77 -11.53
CA ASP A 283 12.30 -2.73 -11.07
C ASP A 283 10.92 -2.42 -11.64
N ILE A 284 10.53 -1.14 -11.65
CA ILE A 284 9.22 -0.69 -12.13
C ILE A 284 9.15 -0.71 -13.66
N LEU A 285 10.20 -0.23 -14.35
CA LEU A 285 10.18 -0.11 -15.81
C LEU A 285 10.13 -1.46 -16.51
N LEU A 286 10.80 -2.49 -15.99
CA LEU A 286 10.82 -3.83 -16.61
C LEU A 286 9.43 -4.46 -16.75
N TYR A 287 8.50 -4.11 -15.86
CA TYR A 287 7.17 -4.68 -15.87
C TYR A 287 6.10 -3.73 -16.37
N LYS A 288 6.38 -2.43 -16.59
CA LYS A 288 5.39 -1.44 -17.07
C LYS A 288 4.01 -1.62 -16.43
N PRO A 289 3.89 -1.57 -15.09
CA PRO A 289 2.59 -1.71 -14.45
C PRO A 289 1.69 -0.53 -14.80
N THR A 290 0.37 -0.72 -14.68
CA THR A 290 -0.60 0.38 -14.78
C THR A 290 -0.55 1.23 -13.50
N TYR A 291 -0.47 0.54 -12.37
CA TYR A 291 -0.53 1.11 -11.03
C TYR A 291 0.63 0.65 -10.16
N LEU A 292 1.17 1.58 -9.38
CA LEU A 292 2.19 1.34 -8.36
C LEU A 292 1.57 1.55 -6.99
N ILE A 293 1.69 0.55 -6.12
CA ILE A 293 1.25 0.60 -4.74
C ILE A 293 2.50 0.81 -3.88
N ILE A 294 2.55 1.92 -3.17
CA ILE A 294 3.66 2.29 -2.30
C ILE A 294 3.14 2.93 -1.01
N GLY A 295 3.93 2.80 0.05
CA GLY A 295 3.69 3.54 1.29
C GLY A 295 3.96 5.05 1.12
N GLN A 296 3.41 5.85 2.03
CA GLN A 296 3.54 7.31 2.03
C GLN A 296 5.00 7.78 2.13
N ASP A 297 5.86 6.96 2.73
CA ASP A 297 7.30 7.18 2.87
C ASP A 297 8.06 7.15 1.55
N GLN A 298 7.55 6.41 0.56
CA GLN A 298 8.21 6.23 -0.74
C GLN A 298 7.87 7.34 -1.75
N ILE A 299 6.96 8.27 -1.42
CA ILE A 299 6.56 9.38 -2.30
C ILE A 299 7.77 10.21 -2.73
N LYS A 300 8.71 10.45 -1.82
CA LYS A 300 9.90 11.25 -2.10
C LYS A 300 10.86 10.52 -3.05
N ASN A 301 10.95 9.19 -2.95
CA ASN A 301 11.73 8.37 -3.88
C ASN A 301 11.13 8.45 -5.29
N MET A 302 9.80 8.49 -5.39
CA MET A 302 9.07 8.65 -6.64
C MET A 302 9.33 10.01 -7.31
N GLU A 303 9.59 11.09 -6.55
CA GLU A 303 9.97 12.39 -7.13
C GLU A 303 11.32 12.32 -7.85
N ILE A 304 12.29 11.62 -7.25
CA ILE A 304 13.61 11.42 -7.86
C ILE A 304 13.51 10.51 -9.08
N MET A 305 12.72 9.45 -9.01
CA MET A 305 12.42 8.62 -10.18
C MET A 305 11.75 9.41 -11.31
N LYS A 306 10.85 10.37 -11.01
CA LYS A 306 10.27 11.26 -12.02
C LYS A 306 11.32 12.14 -12.67
N LYS A 307 12.28 12.68 -11.90
CA LYS A 307 13.42 13.45 -12.45
C LYS A 307 14.29 12.58 -13.36
N LEU A 308 14.60 11.35 -12.93
CA LEU A 308 15.31 10.35 -13.75
C LEU A 308 14.61 10.08 -15.08
N CYS A 309 13.31 9.79 -15.05
CA CYS A 309 12.54 9.55 -16.28
C CYS A 309 12.55 10.76 -17.22
N ARG A 310 12.43 12.00 -16.69
CA ARG A 310 12.52 13.21 -17.52
C ARG A 310 13.87 13.32 -18.19
N LYS A 311 14.96 13.06 -17.46
CA LYS A 311 16.32 13.12 -18.00
C LYS A 311 16.56 12.05 -19.06
N MET A 312 16.13 10.80 -18.83
CA MET A 312 16.18 9.75 -19.85
C MET A 312 15.37 10.14 -21.09
N ASN A 313 14.16 10.68 -20.90
CA ASN A 313 13.28 11.06 -22.00
C ASN A 313 13.73 12.30 -22.78
N TYR A 314 14.54 13.16 -22.15
CA TYR A 314 15.19 14.30 -22.81
C TYR A 314 16.15 13.82 -23.90
N HIS A 315 16.98 12.82 -23.59
CA HIS A 315 17.89 12.22 -24.56
C HIS A 315 17.18 11.25 -25.52
N PHE A 316 16.23 10.45 -25.00
CA PHE A 316 15.57 9.40 -25.77
C PHE A 316 14.05 9.42 -25.56
N LYS A 317 13.30 9.93 -26.55
CA LYS A 317 11.85 10.14 -26.43
C LYS A 317 11.09 8.87 -26.03
N ASN A 318 10.23 9.01 -25.02
CA ASN A 318 9.31 7.96 -24.54
C ASN A 318 10.00 6.65 -24.12
N VAL A 319 11.23 6.68 -23.59
CA VAL A 319 11.92 5.49 -23.07
C VAL A 319 11.38 5.08 -21.71
N ALA A 320 11.21 6.04 -20.79
CA ALA A 320 10.84 5.78 -19.42
C ALA A 320 9.50 6.44 -19.07
N LYS A 321 8.51 5.65 -18.65
CA LYS A 321 7.20 6.15 -18.19
C LYS A 321 6.84 5.52 -16.86
N LEU A 322 6.61 6.37 -15.86
CA LEU A 322 6.18 5.90 -14.55
C LEU A 322 4.68 5.55 -14.54
N PRO A 323 4.30 4.51 -13.78
CA PRO A 323 2.90 4.15 -13.54
C PRO A 323 2.17 5.21 -12.72
N LYS A 324 0.84 5.12 -12.70
CA LYS A 324 0.01 5.90 -11.78
C LYS A 324 0.18 5.36 -10.36
N ILE A 325 0.24 6.22 -9.35
CA ILE A 325 0.25 5.77 -7.96
C ILE A 325 -1.17 5.39 -7.57
N PHE A 326 -1.31 4.22 -6.97
CA PHE A 326 -2.55 3.77 -6.36
C PHE A 326 -2.40 3.88 -4.85
N PHE A 327 -2.99 4.93 -4.29
CA PHE A 327 -2.91 5.21 -2.86
C PHE A 327 -3.86 4.31 -2.07
N SER A 328 -3.44 3.93 -0.86
CA SER A 328 -4.36 3.37 0.12
C SER A 328 -5.37 4.44 0.54
N LYS A 329 -6.62 4.03 0.81
CA LYS A 329 -7.62 4.87 1.49
C LYS A 329 -7.21 5.17 2.93
N PHE A 330 -6.30 4.41 3.51
CA PHE A 330 -5.68 4.77 4.77
C PHE A 330 -4.53 5.75 4.47
N TYR A 331 -4.77 7.05 4.70
CA TYR A 331 -3.85 8.13 4.33
C TYR A 331 -3.06 8.65 5.54
N SER A 332 -2.76 7.79 6.52
CA SER A 332 -1.83 8.12 7.60
C SER A 332 -0.63 7.17 7.61
N GLU A 333 0.50 7.68 8.08
CA GLU A 333 1.70 6.87 8.26
C GLU A 333 1.58 6.10 9.57
N VAL A 334 1.81 4.78 9.54
CA VAL A 334 1.71 3.98 10.77
C VAL A 334 2.96 4.24 11.62
N MET A 335 2.77 4.96 12.72
CA MET A 335 3.84 5.28 13.67
C MET A 335 4.12 4.07 14.57
N ASN A 336 5.28 4.07 15.21
CA ASN A 336 5.58 3.15 16.30
C ASN A 336 4.62 3.39 17.48
N LEU A 337 4.61 2.50 18.47
CA LEU A 337 3.71 2.63 19.62
C LEU A 337 4.04 3.82 20.55
N ASP A 338 5.08 4.59 20.25
CA ASP A 338 5.40 5.89 20.87
C ASP A 338 4.78 7.07 20.09
N GLY A 339 4.17 6.87 18.92
CA GLY A 339 3.50 7.92 18.13
C GLY A 339 4.39 8.91 17.38
N HIS A 340 5.67 9.05 17.73
CA HIS A 340 6.55 10.10 17.17
C HIS A 340 7.41 9.65 15.99
N LYS A 341 7.84 8.38 15.96
CA LYS A 341 8.67 7.84 14.89
C LYS A 341 7.85 6.86 14.07
N LYS A 342 8.21 6.71 12.80
CA LYS A 342 7.61 5.69 11.94
C LYS A 342 7.85 4.31 12.53
N MET A 343 6.89 3.40 12.40
CA MET A 343 7.15 1.98 12.67
C MET A 343 8.21 1.46 11.69
N SER A 344 9.40 1.17 12.22
CA SER A 344 10.63 1.04 11.46
C SER A 344 11.50 -0.05 12.07
N LYS A 345 12.01 -0.97 11.26
CA LYS A 345 12.98 -2.00 11.71
C LYS A 345 14.34 -1.40 12.09
N ASN A 346 14.65 -0.21 11.60
CA ASN A 346 15.99 0.38 11.67
C ASN A 346 16.18 1.35 12.84
N ASP A 347 15.13 1.65 13.60
CA ASP A 347 15.24 2.54 14.77
C ASP A 347 15.90 1.84 15.97
N LEU A 348 16.42 0.63 15.76
CA LEU A 348 17.17 -0.22 16.70
C LEU A 348 18.67 0.15 16.79
N THR A 349 19.07 1.37 16.46
CA THR A 349 20.50 1.76 16.51
C THR A 349 20.82 2.67 17.69
N HIS A 350 21.74 2.16 18.52
CA HIS A 350 22.36 2.70 19.74
C HIS A 350 21.50 2.52 21.01
N ASN A 351 21.83 1.45 21.74
CA ASN A 351 21.43 1.08 23.11
C ASN A 351 19.98 0.64 23.38
N ASP A 352 19.03 0.88 22.48
CA ASP A 352 17.64 0.41 22.65
C ASP A 352 17.27 -0.68 21.62
N ASN A 353 17.43 -1.96 21.98
CA ASN A 353 16.83 -3.11 21.28
C ASN A 353 15.31 -3.20 21.54
N ASP A 354 14.62 -2.06 21.62
CA ASP A 354 13.26 -2.02 22.12
C ASP A 354 12.23 -2.35 21.03
N THR A 355 12.13 -3.64 20.72
CA THR A 355 11.11 -4.20 19.84
C THR A 355 9.68 -4.05 20.40
N SER A 356 9.53 -3.58 21.65
CA SER A 356 8.21 -3.38 22.26
C SER A 356 7.36 -2.36 21.52
N LYS A 357 7.99 -1.44 20.77
CA LYS A 357 7.33 -0.35 20.05
C LYS A 357 6.82 -0.73 18.66
N ILE A 358 7.06 -1.96 18.22
CA ILE A 358 6.75 -2.45 16.87
C ILE A 358 5.85 -3.68 16.97
N ILE A 359 4.71 -3.65 16.29
CA ILE A 359 3.84 -4.82 16.14
C ILE A 359 4.19 -5.55 14.85
N TYR A 360 4.65 -6.80 14.98
CA TYR A 360 4.85 -7.71 13.86
C TYR A 360 3.60 -8.53 13.58
N LEU A 361 3.40 -8.93 12.32
CA LEU A 361 2.20 -9.67 11.91
C LEU A 361 2.06 -11.04 12.59
N LEU A 362 3.19 -11.63 12.95
CA LEU A 362 3.27 -12.97 13.54
C LEU A 362 3.49 -12.96 15.05
N ASP A 363 3.48 -11.78 15.70
CA ASP A 363 3.57 -11.71 17.17
C ASP A 363 2.45 -12.53 17.81
N ASP A 364 2.74 -13.31 18.84
CA ASP A 364 1.73 -14.08 19.57
C ASP A 364 0.80 -13.16 20.37
N LYS A 365 -0.29 -13.72 20.89
CA LYS A 365 -1.34 -12.97 21.59
C LYS A 365 -0.78 -12.16 22.77
N LYS A 366 0.03 -12.81 23.62
CA LYS A 366 0.58 -12.21 24.83
C LYS A 366 1.57 -11.10 24.49
N THR A 367 2.37 -11.28 23.44
CA THR A 367 3.28 -10.23 22.95
C THR A 367 2.53 -9.01 22.44
N ILE A 368 1.48 -9.19 21.63
CA ILE A 368 0.66 -8.06 21.14
C ILE A 368 0.01 -7.33 22.32
N GLU A 369 -0.62 -8.05 23.24
CA GLU A 369 -1.25 -7.49 24.45
C GLU A 369 -0.24 -6.67 25.27
N ASN A 370 0.94 -7.22 25.54
CA ASN A 370 1.98 -6.53 26.30
C ASN A 370 2.49 -5.27 25.60
N LYS A 371 2.73 -5.33 24.29
CA LYS A 371 3.19 -4.18 23.50
C LYS A 371 2.15 -3.06 23.47
N ILE A 372 0.88 -3.41 23.21
CA ILE A 372 -0.21 -2.43 23.19
C ILE A 372 -0.49 -1.87 24.59
N LYS A 373 -0.43 -2.69 25.65
CA LYS A 373 -0.56 -2.22 27.04
C LYS A 373 0.48 -1.16 27.38
N LYS A 374 1.75 -1.40 27.01
CA LYS A 374 2.90 -0.50 27.22
C LYS A 374 2.97 0.70 26.27
N SER A 375 2.16 0.72 25.20
CA SER A 375 2.17 1.81 24.22
C SER A 375 1.95 3.18 24.88
N LYS A 376 2.66 4.21 24.41
CA LYS A 376 2.47 5.55 24.94
C LYS A 376 1.10 6.08 24.56
N THR A 377 0.53 6.80 25.50
CA THR A 377 -0.69 7.60 25.33
C THR A 377 -0.34 9.02 25.73
N ASP A 378 -1.35 9.83 26.04
CA ASP A 378 -1.18 11.15 26.63
C ASP A 378 -1.64 11.16 28.09
N ASN A 379 -1.41 12.30 28.75
CA ASN A 379 -1.81 12.55 30.13
C ASN A 379 -3.21 13.18 30.25
N TYR A 380 -3.93 13.35 29.15
CA TYR A 380 -5.23 14.03 29.14
C TYR A 380 -6.36 13.14 29.67
N ASN A 381 -6.20 11.81 29.66
CA ASN A 381 -7.20 10.85 30.10
C ASN A 381 -8.58 11.01 29.42
N ILE A 382 -8.59 11.48 28.17
CA ILE A 382 -9.80 11.71 27.37
C ILE A 382 -9.64 11.02 26.02
N LEU A 383 -10.44 10.01 25.69
CA LEU A 383 -10.30 9.26 24.46
C LEU A 383 -10.97 9.98 23.28
N VAL A 384 -10.26 10.92 22.66
CA VAL A 384 -10.76 11.75 21.55
C VAL A 384 -9.77 11.72 20.39
N TYR A 385 -10.31 11.61 19.18
CA TYR A 385 -9.56 11.65 17.92
C TYR A 385 -9.48 13.05 17.32
N GLY A 386 -8.41 13.31 16.57
CA GLY A 386 -8.32 14.48 15.69
C GLY A 386 -7.73 15.74 16.33
N GLN A 387 -7.23 15.63 17.55
CA GLN A 387 -6.51 16.73 18.22
C GLN A 387 -5.04 16.74 17.76
N GLU A 388 -4.55 17.91 17.33
CA GLU A 388 -3.27 18.06 16.66
C GLU A 388 -2.06 17.65 17.53
N ASP A 389 -2.13 17.92 18.83
CA ASP A 389 -1.01 17.70 19.76
C ASP A 389 -0.94 16.29 20.35
N ARG A 390 -1.82 15.36 19.91
CA ARG A 390 -1.99 14.04 20.54
C ARG A 390 -1.66 12.90 19.59
N LYS A 391 -0.42 12.85 19.12
CA LYS A 391 0.03 11.93 18.05
C LYS A 391 -0.03 10.47 18.48
N GLU A 392 0.24 10.20 19.74
CA GLU A 392 0.26 8.88 20.37
C GLU A 392 -1.12 8.23 20.32
N ILE A 393 -2.14 8.93 20.85
CA ILE A 393 -3.51 8.41 20.84
C ILE A 393 -4.10 8.39 19.44
N ASN A 394 -3.83 9.41 18.61
CA ASN A 394 -4.24 9.42 17.20
C ASN A 394 -3.68 8.20 16.45
N ASN A 395 -2.44 7.78 16.75
CA ASN A 395 -1.85 6.58 16.17
C ASN A 395 -2.61 5.31 16.56
N LEU A 396 -2.89 5.12 17.85
CA LEU A 396 -3.62 3.94 18.32
C LEU A 396 -5.05 3.90 17.78
N ILE A 397 -5.74 5.03 17.74
CA ILE A 397 -7.08 5.18 17.15
C ILE A 397 -7.04 4.88 15.65
N ASN A 398 -6.04 5.40 14.93
CA ASN A 398 -5.85 5.09 13.51
C ASN A 398 -5.73 3.58 13.26
N ILE A 399 -4.90 2.89 14.05
CA ILE A 399 -4.72 1.44 13.95
C ILE A 399 -6.03 0.73 14.29
N PHE A 400 -6.69 1.09 15.41
CA PHE A 400 -7.96 0.52 15.82
C PHE A 400 -9.01 0.59 14.72
N PHE A 401 -9.29 1.77 14.20
CA PHE A 401 -10.34 1.96 13.19
C PHE A 401 -10.01 1.31 11.86
N PHE A 402 -8.72 1.20 11.50
CA PHE A 402 -8.34 0.40 10.33
C PHE A 402 -8.79 -1.06 10.46
N PHE A 403 -8.49 -1.72 11.58
CA PHE A 403 -8.85 -3.12 11.78
C PHE A 403 -10.34 -3.32 12.07
N TYR A 404 -10.93 -2.43 12.85
CA TYR A 404 -12.36 -2.42 13.15
C TYR A 404 -13.21 -2.33 11.87
N TYR A 405 -12.88 -1.40 10.96
CA TYR A 405 -13.55 -1.28 9.67
C TYR A 405 -13.46 -2.57 8.85
N HIS A 406 -12.30 -3.22 8.84
CA HIS A 406 -12.10 -4.46 8.10
C HIS A 406 -12.86 -5.64 8.70
N GLN A 407 -13.02 -5.70 10.02
CA GLN A 407 -13.82 -6.72 10.68
C GLN A 407 -15.31 -6.60 10.35
N ILE A 408 -15.89 -5.40 10.47
CA ILE A 408 -17.30 -5.16 10.13
C ILE A 408 -17.57 -5.51 8.67
N LYS A 409 -16.68 -5.06 7.78
CA LYS A 409 -16.81 -5.36 6.35
C LYS A 409 -16.83 -6.87 6.09
N ASN A 410 -16.00 -7.65 6.77
CA ASN A 410 -15.99 -9.10 6.62
C ASN A 410 -17.27 -9.76 7.18
N LYS A 411 -17.78 -9.31 8.34
CA LYS A 411 -19.05 -9.81 8.91
C LYS A 411 -20.22 -9.64 7.94
N LYS A 412 -20.37 -8.46 7.32
CA LYS A 412 -21.46 -8.24 6.36
C LYS A 412 -21.38 -9.15 5.14
N TYR A 413 -20.17 -9.46 4.65
CA TYR A 413 -20.02 -10.44 3.56
C TYR A 413 -20.44 -11.85 3.96
N ILE A 414 -20.15 -12.25 5.21
CA ILE A 414 -20.60 -13.53 5.74
C ILE A 414 -22.14 -13.54 5.82
N ASN A 415 -22.75 -12.49 6.38
CA ASN A 415 -24.22 -12.39 6.52
C ASN A 415 -24.95 -12.33 5.17
N LEU A 416 -24.37 -11.67 4.16
CA LEU A 416 -24.90 -11.66 2.79
C LEU A 416 -24.85 -13.04 2.13
N ASN A 417 -23.86 -13.88 2.48
CA ASN A 417 -23.76 -15.25 1.97
C ASN A 417 -24.63 -16.23 2.77
N SER A 418 -24.87 -15.98 4.07
CA SER A 418 -25.70 -16.85 4.92
C SER A 418 -27.19 -16.61 4.76
N ASN A 419 -27.63 -15.42 4.32
CA ASN A 419 -29.04 -15.20 3.97
C ASN A 419 -29.52 -15.97 2.72
N ASN A 420 -28.63 -16.75 2.09
CA ASN A 420 -28.98 -17.72 1.05
C ASN A 420 -29.00 -19.18 1.55
N ASN A 421 -28.65 -19.44 2.81
CA ASN A 421 -28.74 -20.75 3.45
C ASN A 421 -29.32 -20.57 4.85
N GLU A 422 -30.63 -20.73 4.99
CA GLU A 422 -31.27 -20.83 6.30
C GLU A 422 -30.68 -21.99 7.12
N ASN A 423 -30.63 -21.75 8.43
CA ASN A 423 -30.35 -22.70 9.51
C ASN A 423 -28.89 -23.12 9.72
N ILE A 424 -28.16 -22.30 10.47
CA ILE A 424 -27.11 -22.81 11.36
C ILE A 424 -27.43 -22.34 12.79
N ASN A 425 -27.80 -23.30 13.62
CA ASN A 425 -28.09 -23.14 15.04
C ASN A 425 -26.90 -22.50 15.79
N ASN A 426 -27.18 -21.36 16.42
CA ASN A 426 -26.29 -20.72 17.38
C ASN A 426 -26.35 -21.49 18.70
N ASN A 427 -25.42 -22.44 18.89
CA ASN A 427 -25.04 -22.92 20.21
C ASN A 427 -23.52 -23.01 20.27
N ASN A 428 -22.89 -21.98 20.81
CA ASN A 428 -21.64 -22.08 21.55
C ASN A 428 -21.48 -20.83 22.42
N GLY A 429 -21.77 -21.01 23.71
CA GLY A 429 -21.60 -20.02 24.76
C GLY A 429 -20.13 -19.67 24.94
N ASN A 430 -19.79 -18.45 24.54
CA ASN A 430 -18.79 -17.57 25.12
C ASN A 430 -18.86 -16.23 24.35
N SER A 431 -20.00 -15.55 24.47
CA SER A 431 -20.18 -14.18 23.97
C SER A 431 -19.33 -13.23 24.83
N SER A 432 -18.07 -13.03 24.42
CA SER A 432 -17.23 -11.99 25.01
C SER A 432 -17.98 -10.65 24.93
N LYS A 433 -17.95 -9.79 25.95
CA LYS A 433 -18.55 -8.43 25.96
C LYS A 433 -18.22 -7.57 24.72
N LEU A 434 -17.21 -7.95 23.94
CA LEU A 434 -16.89 -7.40 22.64
C LEU A 434 -18.01 -7.64 21.60
N SER A 435 -18.68 -8.80 21.60
CA SER A 435 -19.84 -9.09 20.74
C SER A 435 -20.98 -8.13 21.02
N HIS A 436 -21.30 -7.85 22.29
CA HIS A 436 -22.34 -6.88 22.66
C HIS A 436 -22.02 -5.45 22.19
N ILE A 437 -20.77 -4.98 22.35
CA ILE A 437 -20.32 -3.71 21.78
C ILE A 437 -20.47 -3.73 20.24
N TYR A 438 -20.14 -4.84 19.58
CA TYR A 438 -20.32 -4.96 18.13
C TYR A 438 -21.78 -4.99 17.71
N ASP A 439 -22.67 -5.65 18.46
CA ASP A 439 -24.08 -5.81 18.12
C ASP A 439 -24.83 -4.48 18.34
N GLU A 440 -24.51 -3.72 19.40
CA GLU A 440 -24.99 -2.35 19.60
C GLU A 440 -24.47 -1.38 18.52
N HIS A 441 -23.20 -1.50 18.11
CA HIS A 441 -22.66 -0.70 17.00
C HIS A 441 -23.20 -1.13 15.63
N GLU A 442 -23.54 -2.40 15.42
CA GLU A 442 -24.17 -2.92 14.20
C GLU A 442 -25.63 -2.45 14.09
N LEU A 443 -26.34 -2.36 15.22
CA LEU A 443 -27.64 -1.70 15.34
C LEU A 443 -27.54 -0.18 15.06
N PHE A 444 -26.51 0.49 15.58
CA PHE A 444 -26.24 1.91 15.32
C PHE A 444 -25.90 2.19 13.84
N LEU A 445 -25.17 1.28 13.18
CA LEU A 445 -24.80 1.36 11.76
C LEU A 445 -25.95 0.98 10.80
N ASN A 446 -26.94 0.21 11.27
CA ASN A 446 -28.16 -0.12 10.52
C ASN A 446 -29.18 1.03 10.50
N ASN A 447 -28.93 2.11 11.24
CA ASN A 447 -29.78 3.30 11.24
C ASN A 447 -29.56 4.10 9.94
N LYS A 448 -30.54 4.07 9.02
CA LYS A 448 -30.51 4.60 7.64
C LYS A 448 -30.00 6.05 7.51
N TYR A 449 -30.17 6.88 8.54
CA TYR A 449 -29.74 8.29 8.54
C TYR A 449 -28.22 8.47 8.66
N LEU A 450 -27.51 7.62 9.41
CA LEU A 450 -26.06 7.73 9.58
C LEU A 450 -25.27 7.10 8.42
N GLN A 451 -25.88 6.16 7.70
CA GLN A 451 -25.30 5.49 6.52
C GLN A 451 -25.01 6.46 5.34
N ASN A 452 -25.87 7.46 5.15
CA ASN A 452 -25.72 8.44 4.06
C ASN A 452 -24.63 9.50 4.35
N ASN A 453 -24.37 9.81 5.63
CA ASN A 453 -23.37 10.81 6.04
C ASN A 453 -22.00 10.18 6.35
N TYR A 454 -21.95 8.88 6.70
CA TYR A 454 -20.69 8.18 6.92
C TYR A 454 -19.84 8.14 5.65
N LEU A 455 -20.45 8.01 4.47
CA LEU A 455 -19.80 7.59 3.23
C LEU A 455 -19.72 8.65 2.12
N ASN A 456 -20.62 9.64 2.10
CA ASN A 456 -20.59 10.68 1.07
C ASN A 456 -19.51 11.75 1.32
N ASP A 457 -19.03 11.90 2.57
CA ASP A 457 -18.16 13.02 2.95
C ASP A 457 -16.66 12.69 3.12
N PHE A 458 -16.23 11.47 2.75
CA PHE A 458 -14.80 11.08 2.70
C PHE A 458 -13.96 11.88 1.66
N THR A 459 -14.51 12.92 1.03
CA THR A 459 -13.89 13.56 -0.15
C THR A 459 -13.63 15.05 -0.05
N ASN A 460 -13.96 15.73 1.06
CA ASN A 460 -13.93 17.20 1.10
C ASN A 460 -13.21 17.77 2.33
N ASN A 461 -11.90 17.53 2.53
CA ASN A 461 -11.13 18.38 3.44
C ASN A 461 -9.75 18.76 2.89
N HIS A 462 -9.59 20.07 2.68
CA HIS A 462 -8.44 20.74 2.11
C HIS A 462 -7.55 21.28 3.26
N ASN A 463 -6.58 20.48 3.75
CA ASN A 463 -5.36 20.96 4.45
C ASN A 463 -4.38 19.80 4.73
N PHE A 464 -3.84 19.16 3.68
CA PHE A 464 -3.06 17.92 3.77
C PHE A 464 -1.73 17.98 4.55
N SER A 465 -1.12 19.16 4.76
CA SER A 465 0.17 19.28 5.45
C SER A 465 0.05 19.09 6.96
N ASN A 466 -0.98 19.66 7.60
CA ASN A 466 -1.17 19.59 9.05
C ASN A 466 -1.56 18.17 9.52
N TYR A 467 -2.41 17.48 8.76
CA TYR A 467 -2.83 16.10 9.05
C TYR A 467 -1.64 15.13 9.17
N LYS A 468 -0.61 15.29 8.32
CA LYS A 468 0.56 14.42 8.34
C LYS A 468 1.43 14.67 9.57
N GLN A 469 1.56 15.91 10.01
CA GLN A 469 2.38 16.26 11.17
C GLN A 469 1.78 15.68 12.46
N ASN A 470 0.45 15.56 12.52
CA ASN A 470 -0.30 15.21 13.72
C ASN A 470 -0.86 13.77 13.73
N ASN A 471 -0.49 12.98 12.72
CA ASN A 471 -0.93 11.60 12.51
C ASN A 471 -2.47 11.46 12.49
N ILE A 472 -3.16 12.42 11.91
CA ILE A 472 -4.61 12.38 11.72
C ILE A 472 -4.86 11.92 10.29
N ASN A 473 -5.73 10.92 10.12
CA ASN A 473 -6.10 10.41 8.81
C ASN A 473 -7.18 11.33 8.22
N PRO A 474 -6.91 12.04 7.11
CA PRO A 474 -7.88 12.98 6.54
C PRO A 474 -9.15 12.29 6.02
N ASN A 475 -9.09 10.98 5.81
CA ASN A 475 -10.24 10.18 5.42
C ASN A 475 -11.04 9.70 6.64
N PHE A 476 -10.79 10.14 7.86
CA PHE A 476 -11.57 9.71 9.02
C PHE A 476 -12.56 10.81 9.43
N ASN A 477 -13.84 10.45 9.59
CA ASN A 477 -14.83 11.38 10.13
C ASN A 477 -14.67 11.42 11.66
N GLN A 478 -14.18 12.55 12.16
CA GLN A 478 -13.87 12.75 13.57
C GLN A 478 -15.09 12.59 14.48
N ASN A 479 -16.26 13.10 14.07
CA ASN A 479 -17.47 13.04 14.89
C ASN A 479 -17.88 11.60 15.15
N ILE A 480 -17.85 10.76 14.12
CA ILE A 480 -18.34 9.41 14.26
C ILE A 480 -17.34 8.50 14.96
N ILE A 481 -16.04 8.73 14.72
CA ILE A 481 -15.00 8.11 15.52
C ILE A 481 -15.19 8.45 17.01
N ASN A 482 -15.39 9.73 17.34
CA ASN A 482 -15.56 10.15 18.73
C ASN A 482 -16.83 9.56 19.36
N ASN A 483 -17.93 9.44 18.62
CA ASN A 483 -19.13 8.75 19.10
C ASN A 483 -18.86 7.28 19.47
N ILE A 484 -18.04 6.58 18.68
CA ILE A 484 -17.63 5.21 19.00
C ILE A 484 -16.68 5.19 20.19
N LEU A 485 -15.73 6.14 20.27
CA LEU A 485 -14.80 6.23 21.39
C LEU A 485 -15.50 6.58 22.71
N HIS A 486 -16.64 7.28 22.68
CA HIS A 486 -17.44 7.56 23.87
C HIS A 486 -17.91 6.29 24.60
N SER A 487 -18.15 5.17 23.91
CA SER A 487 -18.55 3.90 24.56
C SER A 487 -17.49 3.33 25.51
N TYR A 488 -16.23 3.78 25.36
CA TYR A 488 -15.15 3.39 26.24
C TYR A 488 -15.10 4.19 27.55
N ASN A 489 -15.95 5.22 27.73
CA ASN A 489 -15.95 6.09 28.92
C ASN A 489 -14.54 6.56 29.32
N ASN A 490 -13.75 6.99 28.32
CA ASN A 490 -12.35 7.41 28.48
C ASN A 490 -11.40 6.34 29.08
N ASN A 491 -11.77 5.06 29.07
CA ASN A 491 -10.95 3.98 29.60
C ASN A 491 -9.90 3.49 28.57
N TYR A 492 -8.68 4.03 28.65
CA TYR A 492 -7.56 3.65 27.78
C TYR A 492 -7.18 2.18 27.91
N SER A 493 -7.26 1.60 29.11
CA SER A 493 -6.90 0.20 29.34
C SER A 493 -7.83 -0.73 28.57
N LYS A 494 -9.14 -0.46 28.65
CA LYS A 494 -10.16 -1.22 27.92
C LYS A 494 -10.01 -1.04 26.40
N PHE A 495 -9.81 0.20 25.92
CA PHE A 495 -9.55 0.48 24.51
C PHE A 495 -8.30 -0.26 23.99
N LYS A 496 -7.18 -0.18 24.72
CA LYS A 496 -5.93 -0.89 24.39
C LYS A 496 -6.11 -2.40 24.36
N TYR A 497 -6.85 -2.96 25.31
CA TYR A 497 -7.17 -4.38 25.32
C TYR A 497 -7.97 -4.79 24.08
N ASP A 498 -9.03 -4.06 23.74
CA ASP A 498 -9.85 -4.38 22.57
C ASP A 498 -9.06 -4.22 21.26
N LEU A 499 -8.21 -3.19 21.16
CA LEU A 499 -7.24 -3.04 20.06
C LEU A 499 -6.31 -4.26 19.93
N SER A 500 -5.79 -4.79 21.04
CA SER A 500 -4.92 -5.97 21.01
C SER A 500 -5.66 -7.22 20.51
N GLN A 501 -6.92 -7.41 20.90
CA GLN A 501 -7.75 -8.52 20.42
C GLN A 501 -8.08 -8.37 18.93
N LEU A 502 -8.44 -7.16 18.48
CA LEU A 502 -8.66 -6.84 17.06
C LEU A 502 -7.46 -7.23 16.20
N LEU A 503 -6.27 -6.80 16.62
CA LEU A 503 -5.02 -7.10 15.94
C LEU A 503 -4.74 -8.60 15.88
N TYR A 504 -4.84 -9.30 17.01
CA TYR A 504 -4.59 -10.74 17.06
C TYR A 504 -5.56 -11.52 16.17
N ASN A 505 -6.87 -11.25 16.30
CA ASN A 505 -7.91 -11.95 15.57
C ASN A 505 -7.80 -11.73 14.06
N HIS A 506 -7.45 -10.50 13.63
CA HIS A 506 -7.31 -10.19 12.21
C HIS A 506 -6.25 -11.05 11.51
N PHE A 507 -5.14 -11.35 12.19
CA PHE A 507 -4.04 -12.15 11.63
C PHE A 507 -4.10 -13.64 12.01
N LEU A 508 -5.11 -14.11 12.73
CA LEU A 508 -5.20 -15.49 13.21
C LEU A 508 -5.06 -16.51 12.07
N VAL A 509 -5.87 -16.35 11.01
CA VAL A 509 -5.82 -17.21 9.81
C VAL A 509 -4.47 -17.10 9.09
N THR A 510 -3.89 -15.90 9.06
CA THR A 510 -2.56 -15.72 8.45
C THR A 510 -1.49 -16.48 9.22
N LYS A 511 -1.53 -16.47 10.56
CA LYS A 511 -0.59 -17.18 11.43
C LYS A 511 -0.73 -18.69 11.30
N THR A 512 -1.95 -19.22 11.23
CA THR A 512 -2.17 -20.67 11.07
C THR A 512 -1.58 -21.17 9.75
N TYR A 513 -1.84 -20.47 8.64
CA TYR A 513 -1.25 -20.83 7.35
C TYR A 513 0.26 -20.61 7.31
N TYR A 514 0.78 -19.54 7.92
CA TYR A 514 2.22 -19.32 8.02
C TYR A 514 2.91 -20.52 8.69
N ASN A 515 2.39 -20.99 9.81
CA ASN A 515 2.94 -22.13 10.53
C ASN A 515 2.86 -23.44 9.71
N SER A 516 1.81 -23.60 8.89
CA SER A 516 1.70 -24.76 7.99
C SER A 516 2.81 -24.84 6.92
N PHE A 517 3.52 -23.74 6.67
CA PHE A 517 4.67 -23.70 5.75
C PHE A 517 6.02 -23.93 6.42
N ASN A 518 6.11 -24.07 7.76
CA ASN A 518 7.40 -24.16 8.45
C ASN A 518 8.21 -25.40 8.05
N SER A 519 7.56 -26.51 7.74
CA SER A 519 8.20 -27.73 7.22
C SER A 519 8.28 -27.78 5.69
N ARG A 520 7.83 -26.75 4.96
CA ARG A 520 7.54 -26.81 3.51
C ARG A 520 8.24 -25.71 2.71
N HIS A 521 9.56 -25.66 2.86
CA HIS A 521 10.39 -24.69 2.13
C HIS A 521 10.43 -24.98 0.61
N ASP A 522 10.27 -26.24 0.22
CA ASP A 522 10.14 -26.74 -1.15
C ASP A 522 9.00 -26.08 -1.94
N ILE A 523 7.81 -25.95 -1.34
CA ILE A 523 6.68 -25.23 -1.95
C ILE A 523 7.08 -23.78 -2.25
N ILE A 524 7.68 -23.11 -1.28
CA ILE A 524 8.06 -21.70 -1.39
C ILE A 524 9.12 -21.51 -2.49
N HIS A 525 10.12 -22.41 -2.55
CA HIS A 525 11.11 -22.41 -3.61
C HIS A 525 10.50 -22.64 -4.99
N THR A 526 9.54 -23.55 -5.10
CA THR A 526 8.83 -23.83 -6.36
C THR A 526 8.00 -22.64 -6.80
N ILE A 527 7.27 -22.01 -5.88
CA ILE A 527 6.54 -20.77 -6.13
C ILE A 527 7.48 -19.69 -6.67
N LEU A 528 8.63 -19.44 -6.03
CA LEU A 528 9.60 -18.44 -6.49
C LEU A 528 10.16 -18.78 -7.89
N LYS A 529 10.46 -20.06 -8.15
CA LYS A 529 10.93 -20.52 -9.47
C LYS A 529 9.88 -20.26 -10.56
N ASN A 530 8.62 -20.56 -10.28
CA ASN A 530 7.51 -20.31 -11.21
C ASN A 530 7.22 -18.81 -11.38
N GLY A 531 7.40 -18.02 -10.32
CA GLY A 531 7.32 -16.57 -10.42
C GLY A 531 8.35 -16.01 -11.38
N LYS A 532 9.60 -16.47 -11.29
CA LYS A 532 10.67 -16.12 -12.23
C LYS A 532 10.27 -16.45 -13.67
N THR A 533 9.76 -17.66 -13.95
CA THR A 533 9.39 -18.05 -15.32
C THR A 533 8.25 -17.18 -15.87
N CYS A 534 7.22 -16.91 -15.06
CA CYS A 534 6.08 -16.07 -15.44
C CYS A 534 6.49 -14.66 -15.87
N VAL A 535 7.40 -14.03 -15.12
CA VAL A 535 7.74 -12.61 -15.36
C VAL A 535 8.92 -12.41 -16.31
N LYS A 536 9.77 -13.44 -16.52
CA LYS A 536 10.98 -13.37 -17.36
C LYS A 536 10.67 -12.92 -18.79
N LYS A 537 9.64 -13.47 -19.42
CA LYS A 537 9.27 -13.12 -20.82
C LYS A 537 8.91 -11.64 -20.94
N ARG A 538 8.13 -11.11 -19.99
CA ARG A 538 7.75 -9.69 -19.95
C ARG A 538 8.97 -8.79 -19.73
N ALA A 539 9.79 -9.09 -18.72
CA ALA A 539 11.01 -8.33 -18.44
C ALA A 539 11.96 -8.30 -19.65
N SER A 540 12.21 -9.44 -20.29
CA SER A 540 13.07 -9.54 -21.49
C SER A 540 12.51 -8.75 -22.66
N LYS A 541 11.21 -8.81 -22.92
CA LYS A 541 10.56 -8.04 -24.00
C LYS A 541 10.73 -6.54 -23.76
N ILE A 542 10.46 -6.06 -22.54
CA ILE A 542 10.58 -4.64 -22.22
C ILE A 542 12.03 -4.18 -22.25
N TYR A 543 12.96 -4.95 -21.68
CA TYR A 543 14.37 -4.63 -21.72
C TYR A 543 14.89 -4.48 -23.14
N LYS A 544 14.57 -5.41 -24.05
CA LYS A 544 14.92 -5.31 -25.48
C LYS A 544 14.39 -4.03 -26.14
N VAL A 545 13.17 -3.61 -25.79
CA VAL A 545 12.59 -2.36 -26.31
C VAL A 545 13.36 -1.14 -25.79
N ILE A 546 13.74 -1.12 -24.50
CA ILE A 546 14.54 -0.04 -23.93
C ILE A 546 15.93 0.00 -24.58
N LYS A 547 16.60 -1.16 -24.69
CA LYS A 547 17.93 -1.32 -25.30
C LYS A 547 17.97 -0.71 -26.72
N ARG A 548 17.01 -1.11 -27.56
CA ARG A 548 16.85 -0.57 -28.92
C ARG A 548 16.64 0.94 -28.95
N LYS A 549 15.83 1.49 -28.04
CA LYS A 549 15.64 2.95 -27.98
C LYS A 549 16.89 3.71 -27.54
N LEU A 550 17.79 3.06 -26.82
CA LEU A 550 19.08 3.62 -26.40
C LEU A 550 20.20 3.36 -27.43
N ASN A 551 19.89 2.71 -28.56
CA ASN A 551 20.86 2.29 -29.58
C ASN A 551 21.97 1.37 -29.04
N ILE A 552 21.62 0.47 -28.12
CA ILE A 552 22.48 -0.61 -27.60
C ILE A 552 21.86 -1.95 -27.99
#